data_AF-A0AAJ8B1D1-F1
#
_entry.id   AF-A0AAJ8B1D1-F1
#
_cell.length_a   1.000
_cell.length_b   1.000
_cell.length_c   1.000
_cell.angle_alpha   90.00
_cell.angle_beta   90.00
_cell.angle_gamma   90.00
#
_symmetry.space_group_name_H-M   'P 1'
#
loop_
_entity.id
_entity.type
_entity.pdbx_description
1 polymer ?
#
loop_
_entity_poly.entity_id
_entity_poly.type
_entity_poly.pdbx_seq_one_letter_code
_entity_poly.pdbx_strand_id
1 'polypeptide(L)'
;MNQLQRLREEEESESYHDDTDETNNNNNRHKVSPGAGEHPLQYNYTFWFSRRTPSRPSSSQSYEQNIRQIGTVASVEQFWRFYSHLIRPGDLSGHSDFHLFKEGIKPMWEDECNRGGGKWIIRLRKGLASRFWENMILAMVGEQFMVGEEICGAVVSVRFQVLLLLQYYCSTTVALIL
;
A
#
# COMPACT_ATOMS: atom_id res chain seq x y z
N MET A 1 -34.24 41.48 -4.16
CA MET A 1 -32.90 40.94 -3.84
C MET A 1 -31.96 42.12 -3.65
N ASN A 2 -31.50 42.35 -2.43
CA ASN A 2 -30.87 43.61 -2.04
C ASN A 2 -29.39 43.67 -2.44
N GLN A 3 -28.93 44.85 -2.85
CA GLN A 3 -27.57 45.14 -3.32
C GLN A 3 -26.47 44.78 -2.30
N LEU A 4 -26.78 44.72 -1.00
CA LEU A 4 -25.86 44.26 0.05
C LEU A 4 -25.53 42.76 0.01
N GLN A 5 -26.33 41.94 -0.68
CA GLN A 5 -26.05 40.51 -0.81
C GLN A 5 -25.09 40.24 -1.99
N ARG A 6 -25.10 41.12 -3.00
CA ARG A 6 -24.23 41.05 -4.19
C ARG A 6 -22.77 41.43 -3.87
N LEU A 7 -22.56 42.40 -2.99
CA LEU A 7 -21.20 42.79 -2.53
C LEU A 7 -20.53 41.73 -1.63
N ARG A 8 -21.33 40.88 -0.96
CA ARG A 8 -20.80 39.79 -0.13
C ARG A 8 -20.37 38.57 -0.94
N GLU A 9 -20.94 38.41 -2.13
CA GLU A 9 -20.60 37.33 -3.08
C GLU A 9 -19.39 37.70 -3.95
N GLU A 10 -19.09 39.00 -4.13
CA GLU A 10 -17.92 39.47 -4.87
C GLU A 10 -16.62 39.43 -4.03
N GLU A 11 -16.67 39.71 -2.71
CA GLU A 11 -15.48 39.66 -1.82
C GLU A 11 -14.97 38.23 -1.50
N GLU A 12 -15.79 37.19 -1.58
CA GLU A 12 -15.35 35.79 -1.37
C GLU A 12 -14.63 35.18 -2.59
N SER A 13 -14.56 35.90 -3.72
CA SER A 13 -13.99 35.40 -4.98
C SER A 13 -12.50 35.72 -5.22
N GLU A 14 -11.86 36.54 -4.37
CA GLU A 14 -10.48 37.05 -4.59
C GLU A 14 -9.44 36.60 -3.55
N SER A 15 -9.48 35.34 -3.09
CA SER A 15 -8.39 34.79 -2.27
C SER A 15 -8.21 33.29 -2.45
N TYR A 16 -7.82 32.86 -3.65
CA TYR A 16 -7.00 31.66 -3.82
C TYR A 16 -5.91 31.98 -4.85
N HIS A 17 -4.74 32.37 -4.36
CA HIS A 17 -3.50 32.23 -5.13
C HIS A 17 -3.24 30.74 -5.29
N ASP A 18 -3.57 30.21 -6.46
CA ASP A 18 -3.15 28.90 -6.92
C ASP A 18 -1.71 29.02 -7.42
N ASP A 19 -0.76 28.98 -6.49
CA ASP A 19 0.63 28.67 -6.82
C ASP A 19 0.66 27.22 -7.31
N THR A 20 0.32 27.05 -8.58
CA THR A 20 0.65 25.87 -9.36
C THR A 20 2.15 25.89 -9.58
N ASP A 21 2.87 25.48 -8.53
CA ASP A 21 4.24 25.03 -8.65
C ASP A 21 4.15 23.72 -9.46
N GLU A 22 4.23 23.86 -10.79
CA GLU A 22 4.48 22.78 -11.73
C GLU A 22 5.76 22.09 -11.30
N THR A 23 5.62 21.16 -10.35
CA THR A 23 6.68 20.22 -10.02
C THR A 23 6.73 19.26 -11.19
N ASN A 24 7.53 19.68 -12.17
CA ASN A 24 7.99 18.96 -13.33
C ASN A 24 8.50 17.58 -12.88
N ASN A 25 7.59 16.61 -12.82
CA ASN A 25 7.88 15.28 -12.32
C ASN A 25 8.56 14.51 -13.44
N ASN A 26 9.84 14.85 -13.64
CA ASN A 26 10.79 14.12 -14.45
C ASN A 26 10.80 12.66 -13.99
N ASN A 27 9.97 11.82 -14.63
CA ASN A 27 9.89 10.39 -14.43
C ASN A 27 11.14 9.67 -15.00
N ASN A 28 12.33 10.13 -14.63
CA ASN A 28 13.47 9.24 -14.48
C ASN A 28 13.25 8.51 -13.14
N ARG A 29 12.30 7.56 -13.11
CA ARG A 29 12.23 6.57 -12.04
C ARG A 29 13.53 5.79 -12.10
N HIS A 30 14.52 6.23 -11.31
CA HIS A 30 15.73 5.47 -11.08
C HIS A 30 15.28 4.11 -10.58
N LYS A 31 15.52 3.07 -11.38
CA LYS A 31 15.25 1.69 -10.97
C LYS A 31 15.98 1.46 -9.67
N VAL A 32 15.23 1.20 -8.60
CA VAL A 32 15.83 0.99 -7.27
C VAL A 32 16.71 -0.26 -7.36
N SER A 33 17.96 -0.12 -6.96
CA SER A 33 18.95 -1.19 -6.95
C SER A 33 19.58 -1.34 -5.57
N PRO A 34 20.08 -2.54 -5.21
CA PRO A 34 20.86 -2.71 -4.00
C PRO A 34 22.11 -1.81 -4.00
N GLY A 35 22.44 -1.25 -2.83
CA GLY A 35 23.69 -0.52 -2.61
C GLY A 35 24.91 -1.46 -2.53
N ALA A 36 26.12 -0.89 -2.56
CA ALA A 36 27.34 -1.66 -2.39
C ALA A 36 27.38 -2.31 -0.98
N GLY A 37 27.55 -3.64 -0.94
CA GLY A 37 27.57 -4.42 0.30
C GLY A 37 26.19 -4.70 0.91
N GLU A 38 25.10 -4.32 0.26
CA GLU A 38 23.74 -4.68 0.67
C GLU A 38 23.36 -6.08 0.18
N HIS A 39 22.44 -6.73 0.90
CA HIS A 39 21.94 -8.06 0.56
C HIS A 39 20.75 -7.92 -0.39
N PRO A 40 20.86 -8.34 -1.67
CA PRO A 40 19.80 -8.18 -2.64
C PRO A 40 18.57 -9.01 -2.29
N LEU A 41 17.39 -8.46 -2.53
CA LEU A 41 16.14 -9.22 -2.55
C LEU A 41 15.97 -9.89 -3.92
N GLN A 42 15.20 -10.99 -3.97
CA GLN A 42 14.86 -11.66 -5.22
C GLN A 42 14.05 -10.76 -6.16
N TYR A 43 13.12 -9.99 -5.59
CA TYR A 43 12.31 -9.00 -6.27
C TYR A 43 12.40 -7.66 -5.54
N ASN A 44 12.24 -6.57 -6.29
CA ASN A 44 11.97 -5.28 -5.67
C ASN A 44 10.56 -5.30 -5.08
N TYR A 45 10.36 -4.66 -3.93
CA TYR A 45 9.05 -4.54 -3.30
C TYR A 45 8.71 -3.09 -3.03
N THR A 46 7.43 -2.77 -3.14
CA THR A 46 6.89 -1.44 -2.91
C THR A 46 5.94 -1.46 -1.72
N PHE A 47 6.21 -0.61 -0.73
CA PHE A 47 5.32 -0.33 0.38
C PHE A 47 4.22 0.65 -0.05
N TRP A 48 2.99 0.36 0.35
CA TRP A 48 1.85 1.25 0.19
C TRP A 48 1.08 1.39 1.49
N PHE A 49 0.38 2.50 1.63
CA PHE A 49 -0.53 2.77 2.74
C PHE A 49 -1.83 3.35 2.24
N SER A 50 -2.95 2.90 2.82
CA SER A 50 -4.26 3.50 2.58
C SER A 50 -5.02 3.68 3.88
N ARG A 51 -5.79 4.77 3.97
CA ARG A 51 -6.67 5.04 5.09
C ARG A 51 -8.08 5.33 4.58
N ARG A 52 -9.06 4.60 5.09
CA ARG A 52 -10.47 4.79 4.74
C ARG A 52 -11.12 5.77 5.69
N THR A 53 -11.65 6.87 5.14
CA THR A 53 -12.53 7.78 5.86
C THR A 53 -13.97 7.24 5.81
N PRO A 54 -14.67 7.07 6.95
CA PRO A 54 -16.03 6.52 6.98
C PRO A 54 -17.07 7.29 6.16
N SER A 55 -16.81 8.57 5.88
CA SER A 55 -17.75 9.52 5.28
C SER A 55 -17.82 9.49 3.75
N ARG A 56 -16.96 8.73 3.06
CA ARG A 56 -16.95 8.69 1.57
C ARG A 56 -17.40 7.33 1.06
N PRO A 57 -18.40 7.26 0.15
CA PRO A 57 -18.75 6.02 -0.52
C PRO A 57 -17.55 5.45 -1.29
N SER A 58 -17.30 4.16 -1.15
CA SER A 58 -16.14 3.49 -1.75
C SER A 58 -16.39 3.16 -3.23
N SER A 59 -16.03 4.07 -4.13
CA SER A 59 -15.83 3.74 -5.55
C SER A 59 -14.40 3.24 -5.81
N SER A 60 -14.17 2.55 -6.92
CA SER A 60 -12.82 2.12 -7.35
C SER A 60 -11.87 3.31 -7.53
N GLN A 61 -12.33 4.40 -8.15
CA GLN A 61 -11.60 5.66 -8.26
C GLN A 61 -11.25 6.25 -6.89
N SER A 62 -12.17 6.20 -5.92
CA SER A 62 -11.90 6.65 -4.55
C SER A 62 -10.84 5.77 -3.88
N TYR A 63 -10.79 4.47 -4.16
CA TYR A 63 -9.75 3.59 -3.61
C TYR A 63 -8.36 3.88 -4.19
N GLU A 64 -8.25 4.03 -5.51
CA GLU A 64 -6.97 4.37 -6.16
C GLU A 64 -6.42 5.71 -5.66
N GLN A 65 -7.28 6.70 -5.41
CA GLN A 65 -6.87 7.99 -4.83
C GLN A 65 -6.46 7.91 -3.35
N ASN A 66 -6.92 6.89 -2.63
CA ASN A 66 -6.64 6.72 -1.19
C ASN A 66 -5.45 5.81 -0.89
N ILE A 67 -4.88 5.15 -1.90
CA ILE A 67 -3.68 4.32 -1.75
C ILE A 67 -2.45 5.11 -2.18
N ARG A 68 -1.46 5.20 -1.28
CA ARG A 68 -0.24 5.98 -1.50
C ARG A 68 0.96 5.07 -1.44
N GLN A 69 1.81 5.18 -2.45
CA GLN A 69 3.12 4.56 -2.46
C GLN A 69 4.02 5.26 -1.42
N ILE A 70 4.62 4.49 -0.52
CA ILE A 70 5.59 5.00 0.47
C ILE A 70 6.99 4.98 -0.14
N GLY A 71 7.36 3.87 -0.78
CA GLY A 71 8.67 3.69 -1.40
C GLY A 71 8.92 2.25 -1.85
N THR A 72 9.99 2.08 -2.63
CA THR A 72 10.40 0.80 -3.20
C THR A 72 11.78 0.41 -2.67
N VAL A 73 11.98 -0.88 -2.41
CA VAL A 73 13.20 -1.45 -1.85
C VAL A 73 13.70 -2.60 -2.73
N ALA A 74 15.01 -2.73 -2.84
CA ALA A 74 15.70 -3.77 -3.61
C ALA A 74 16.64 -4.64 -2.76
N SER A 75 16.86 -4.28 -1.49
CA SER A 75 17.75 -5.00 -0.57
C SER A 75 17.14 -5.15 0.82
N VAL A 76 17.70 -6.08 1.62
CA VAL A 76 17.31 -6.30 3.01
C VAL A 76 17.54 -5.05 3.86
N GLU A 77 18.65 -4.33 3.63
CA GLU A 77 18.98 -3.10 4.33
C GLU A 77 17.99 -1.99 3.99
N GLN A 78 17.63 -1.83 2.72
CA GLN A 78 16.61 -0.88 2.29
C GLN A 78 15.26 -1.23 2.91
N PHE A 79 14.88 -2.50 2.94
CA PHE A 79 13.68 -2.96 3.64
C PHE A 79 13.67 -2.51 5.10
N TRP A 80 14.74 -2.75 5.85
CA TRP A 80 14.81 -2.36 7.27
C TRP A 80 14.87 -0.83 7.46
N ARG A 81 15.51 -0.08 6.55
CA ARG A 81 15.47 1.39 6.56
C ARG A 81 14.04 1.92 6.47
N PHE A 82 13.21 1.35 5.61
CA PHE A 82 11.79 1.70 5.55
C PHE A 82 11.02 1.19 6.77
N TYR A 83 11.06 -0.12 7.02
CA TYR A 83 10.21 -0.79 8.00
C TYR A 83 10.43 -0.26 9.43
N SER A 84 11.67 0.08 9.81
CA SER A 84 11.98 0.64 11.14
C SER A 84 11.34 1.99 11.42
N HIS A 85 10.95 2.75 10.39
CA HIS A 85 10.29 4.05 10.51
C HIS A 85 8.76 3.96 10.37
N LEU A 86 8.21 2.78 10.09
CA LEU A 86 6.77 2.58 9.99
C LEU A 86 6.15 2.36 11.37
N ILE A 87 4.98 2.96 11.59
CA ILE A 87 4.12 2.64 12.74
C ILE A 87 3.69 1.17 12.63
N ARG A 88 3.80 0.41 13.72
CA ARG A 88 3.38 -1.00 13.71
C ARG A 88 1.86 -1.10 13.49
N PRO A 89 1.36 -2.14 12.79
CA PRO A 89 -0.07 -2.29 12.53
C PRO A 89 -0.95 -2.29 13.79
N GLY A 90 -0.46 -2.83 14.91
CA GLY A 90 -1.17 -2.83 16.19
C GLY A 90 -1.40 -1.44 16.79
N ASP A 91 -0.58 -0.46 16.42
CA ASP A 91 -0.60 0.91 16.96
C ASP A 91 -1.30 1.90 16.02
N LEU A 92 -1.73 1.45 14.84
CA LEU A 92 -2.48 2.27 13.89
C LEU A 92 -3.91 2.55 14.40
N SER A 93 -4.34 3.79 14.24
CA SER A 93 -5.72 4.21 14.52
C SER A 93 -6.58 4.24 13.26
N GLY A 94 -7.86 3.88 13.42
CA GLY A 94 -8.86 3.91 12.36
C GLY A 94 -8.77 2.76 11.36
N HIS A 95 -9.51 2.88 10.26
CA HIS A 95 -9.54 1.89 9.19
C HIS A 95 -8.38 2.11 8.22
N SER A 96 -7.23 1.50 8.52
CA SER A 96 -5.98 1.68 7.79
C SER A 96 -5.45 0.35 7.26
N ASP A 97 -4.71 0.40 6.16
CA ASP A 97 -4.11 -0.77 5.53
C ASP A 97 -2.64 -0.49 5.17
N PHE A 98 -1.75 -1.42 5.48
CA PHE A 98 -0.43 -1.50 4.87
C PHE A 98 -0.42 -2.57 3.80
N HIS A 99 0.29 -2.29 2.71
CA HIS A 99 0.46 -3.22 1.60
C HIS A 99 1.95 -3.30 1.27
N LEU A 100 2.43 -4.50 0.96
CA LEU A 100 3.76 -4.75 0.44
C LEU A 100 3.62 -5.65 -0.78
N PHE A 101 3.88 -5.10 -1.97
CA PHE A 101 3.70 -5.80 -3.24
C PHE A 101 5.00 -5.78 -4.03
N LYS A 102 5.21 -6.77 -4.90
CA LYS A 102 6.32 -6.73 -5.87
C LYS A 102 6.24 -5.44 -6.70
N GLU A 103 7.38 -4.86 -7.05
CA GLU A 103 7.46 -3.65 -7.86
C GLU A 103 6.72 -3.85 -9.19
N GLY A 104 5.91 -2.86 -9.58
CA GLY A 104 5.09 -2.91 -10.79
C GLY A 104 3.67 -3.44 -10.56
N ILE A 105 3.40 -4.15 -9.45
CA ILE A 105 2.07 -4.66 -9.12
C ILE A 105 1.36 -3.68 -8.19
N LYS A 106 0.23 -3.11 -8.64
CA LYS A 106 -0.62 -2.30 -7.77
C LYS A 106 -1.45 -3.19 -6.83
N PRO A 107 -1.64 -2.81 -5.55
CA PRO A 107 -2.45 -3.53 -4.57
C PRO A 107 -3.98 -3.37 -4.81
N MET A 108 -4.43 -3.76 -5.99
CA MET A 108 -5.81 -3.61 -6.46
C MET A 108 -6.18 -4.72 -7.46
N TRP A 109 -7.44 -5.14 -7.46
CA TRP A 109 -7.89 -6.31 -8.21
C TRP A 109 -7.92 -6.06 -9.72
N GLU A 110 -7.95 -4.80 -10.14
CA GLU A 110 -7.90 -4.37 -11.53
C GLU A 110 -6.50 -4.53 -12.15
N ASP A 111 -5.45 -4.64 -11.33
CA ASP A 111 -4.09 -4.90 -11.80
C ASP A 111 -4.00 -6.26 -12.49
N GLU A 112 -3.35 -6.32 -13.65
CA GLU A 112 -3.29 -7.53 -14.48
C GLU A 112 -2.72 -8.73 -13.72
N CYS A 113 -1.74 -8.51 -12.85
CA CYS A 113 -1.15 -9.56 -12.02
C CYS A 113 -2.08 -10.05 -10.90
N ASN A 114 -3.18 -9.35 -10.60
CA ASN A 114 -4.14 -9.73 -9.56
C ASN A 114 -5.47 -10.28 -10.12
N ARG A 115 -5.85 -9.92 -11.36
CA ARG A 115 -7.19 -10.21 -11.94
C ARG A 115 -7.58 -11.68 -11.98
N GLY A 116 -6.60 -12.59 -12.13
CA GLY A 116 -6.81 -14.05 -12.13
C GLY A 116 -6.49 -14.75 -10.81
N GLY A 117 -6.12 -14.00 -9.78
CA GLY A 117 -5.60 -14.54 -8.52
C GLY A 117 -6.65 -14.76 -7.44
N GLY A 118 -6.15 -15.09 -6.25
CA GLY A 118 -6.93 -15.26 -5.02
C GLY A 118 -6.25 -14.63 -3.81
N LYS A 119 -6.90 -14.68 -2.65
CA LYS A 119 -6.27 -14.27 -1.39
C LYS A 119 -6.61 -15.19 -0.25
N TRP A 120 -5.62 -15.46 0.58
CA TRP A 120 -5.81 -16.08 1.88
C TRP A 120 -6.10 -15.00 2.92
N ILE A 121 -7.15 -15.21 3.70
CA ILE A 121 -7.59 -14.26 4.73
C ILE A 121 -7.46 -14.91 6.09
N ILE A 122 -6.62 -14.33 6.94
CA ILE A 122 -6.44 -14.74 8.33
C ILE A 122 -7.03 -13.65 9.23
N ARG A 123 -8.03 -14.02 10.05
CA ARG A 123 -8.60 -13.12 11.05
C ARG A 123 -7.82 -13.25 12.36
N LEU A 124 -7.26 -12.15 12.83
CA LEU A 124 -6.45 -12.11 14.04
C LEU A 124 -7.20 -11.40 15.17
N ARG A 125 -6.96 -11.89 16.39
CA ARG A 125 -7.35 -11.16 17.61
C ARG A 125 -6.47 -9.91 17.75
N LYS A 126 -6.99 -8.88 18.42
CA LYS A 126 -6.23 -7.65 18.71
C LYS A 126 -4.92 -7.99 19.43
N GLY A 127 -3.86 -7.25 19.12
CA GLY A 127 -2.51 -7.44 19.68
C GLY A 127 -1.61 -8.41 18.92
N LEU A 128 -2.14 -9.30 18.07
CA LEU A 128 -1.32 -10.24 17.29
C LEU A 128 -0.83 -9.69 15.94
N ALA A 129 -1.49 -8.64 15.46
CA ALA A 129 -1.30 -8.08 14.12
C ALA A 129 0.15 -7.73 13.79
N SER A 130 0.84 -7.00 14.67
CA SER A 130 2.19 -6.50 14.40
C SER A 130 3.18 -7.64 14.18
N ARG A 131 3.16 -8.66 15.05
CA ARG A 131 4.06 -9.81 14.96
C ARG A 131 3.74 -10.68 13.74
N PHE A 132 2.47 -10.93 13.46
CA PHE A 132 2.07 -11.70 12.29
C PHE A 132 2.42 -10.98 10.99
N TRP A 133 2.19 -9.67 10.92
CA TRP A 133 2.59 -8.86 9.77
C TRP A 133 4.09 -8.92 9.52
N GLU A 134 4.90 -8.69 10.56
CA GLU A 134 6.37 -8.75 10.49
C GLU A 134 6.85 -10.12 9.99
N ASN A 135 6.37 -11.20 10.59
CA ASN A 135 6.71 -12.56 10.16
C ASN A 135 6.29 -12.83 8.70
N MET A 136 5.09 -12.38 8.30
CA MET A 136 4.56 -12.59 6.96
C MET A 136 5.40 -11.88 5.89
N ILE A 137 5.73 -10.61 6.10
CA ILE A 137 6.53 -9.86 5.13
C ILE A 137 7.98 -10.32 5.10
N LEU A 138 8.56 -10.75 6.22
CA LEU A 138 9.90 -11.33 6.26
C LEU A 138 9.95 -12.67 5.51
N ALA A 139 8.95 -13.52 5.70
CA ALA A 139 8.81 -14.75 4.92
C ALA A 139 8.65 -14.46 3.41
N MET A 140 7.91 -13.40 3.06
CA MET A 140 7.70 -13.01 1.66
C MET A 140 8.98 -12.48 1.00
N VAL A 141 9.63 -11.47 1.58
CA VAL A 141 10.86 -10.89 0.98
C VAL A 141 12.06 -11.84 1.07
N GLY A 142 12.02 -12.80 2.01
CA GLY A 142 12.99 -13.89 2.12
C GLY A 142 12.65 -15.11 1.27
N GLU A 143 11.64 -15.04 0.38
CA GLU A 143 11.23 -16.11 -0.53
C GLU A 143 10.89 -17.46 0.15
N GLN A 144 10.39 -17.42 1.38
CA GLN A 144 10.16 -18.63 2.20
C GLN A 144 8.93 -19.46 1.78
N PHE A 145 8.08 -18.95 0.90
CA PHE A 145 6.87 -19.66 0.44
C PHE A 145 7.15 -20.75 -0.60
N MET A 146 8.29 -20.71 -1.30
CA MET A 146 8.68 -21.73 -2.28
C MET A 146 7.65 -22.02 -3.38
N VAL A 147 6.84 -21.02 -3.75
CA VAL A 147 5.81 -21.10 -4.79
C VAL A 147 6.19 -20.38 -6.08
N GLY A 148 7.47 -20.04 -6.26
CA GLY A 148 7.95 -19.30 -7.42
C GLY A 148 7.35 -17.89 -7.52
N GLU A 149 6.84 -17.52 -8.69
CA GLU A 149 6.41 -16.14 -8.96
C GLU A 149 4.99 -15.82 -8.47
N GLU A 150 4.28 -16.81 -7.94
CA GLU A 150 2.83 -16.74 -7.64
C GLU A 150 2.47 -15.72 -6.54
N ILE A 151 3.39 -15.32 -5.66
CA ILE A 151 3.08 -14.28 -4.66
C ILE A 151 3.15 -12.88 -5.29
N CYS A 152 2.06 -12.13 -5.23
CA CYS A 152 2.02 -10.73 -5.65
C CYS A 152 2.35 -9.76 -4.51
N GLY A 153 1.82 -10.03 -3.32
CA GLY A 153 1.99 -9.15 -2.17
C GLY A 153 1.19 -9.56 -0.94
N ALA A 154 1.43 -8.83 0.15
CA ALA A 154 0.75 -9.00 1.42
C ALA A 154 0.08 -7.68 1.86
N VAL A 155 -1.03 -7.82 2.57
CA VAL A 155 -1.80 -6.70 3.13
C VAL A 155 -2.13 -6.98 4.59
N VAL A 156 -1.99 -5.98 5.44
CA VAL A 156 -2.56 -5.99 6.79
C VAL A 156 -3.58 -4.88 6.93
N SER A 157 -4.80 -5.26 7.29
CA SER A 157 -5.94 -4.37 7.44
C SER A 157 -6.31 -4.22 8.91
N VAL A 158 -6.07 -3.02 9.43
CA VAL A 158 -6.44 -2.64 10.80
C VAL A 158 -7.89 -2.19 10.81
N ARG A 159 -8.77 -3.00 11.42
CA ARG A 159 -10.20 -2.72 11.65
C ARG A 159 -10.55 -3.10 13.09
N PHE A 160 -11.85 -3.15 13.41
CA PHE A 160 -12.31 -3.58 14.74
C PHE A 160 -11.85 -5.01 15.09
N GLN A 161 -11.74 -5.86 14.07
CA GLN A 161 -10.92 -7.09 14.04
C GLN A 161 -9.75 -6.86 13.09
N VAL A 162 -8.55 -7.33 13.41
CA VAL A 162 -7.43 -7.18 12.48
C VAL A 162 -7.46 -8.32 11.48
N LEU A 163 -7.44 -7.99 10.20
CA LEU A 163 -7.44 -8.94 9.10
C LEU A 163 -6.07 -8.89 8.42
N LEU A 164 -5.38 -10.02 8.37
CA LEU A 164 -4.21 -10.20 7.53
C LEU A 164 -4.67 -10.85 6.22
N LEU A 165 -4.36 -10.25 5.09
CA LEU A 165 -4.70 -10.73 3.76
C LEU A 165 -3.40 -11.01 3.03
N LEU A 166 -3.15 -12.26 2.67
CA LEU A 166 -2.06 -12.62 1.76
C LEU A 166 -2.66 -12.75 0.36
N GLN A 167 -2.21 -11.92 -0.58
CA GLN A 167 -2.68 -11.94 -1.97
C GLN A 167 -1.70 -12.78 -2.81
N TYR A 168 -2.21 -13.83 -3.44
CA TYR A 168 -1.42 -14.67 -4.34
C TYR A 168 -2.11 -14.74 -5.69
N TYR A 169 -1.32 -14.67 -6.75
CA TYR A 169 -1.74 -15.08 -8.07
C TYR A 169 -1.66 -16.60 -8.17
N CYS A 170 -2.48 -17.18 -9.02
CA CYS A 170 -2.49 -18.61 -9.30
C CYS A 170 -2.84 -18.74 -10.77
N SER A 171 -1.84 -18.83 -11.66
CA SER A 171 -2.12 -19.09 -13.09
C SER A 171 -2.72 -20.48 -13.31
N THR A 172 -2.50 -21.40 -12.37
CA THR A 172 -2.97 -22.78 -12.43
C THR A 172 -3.28 -23.25 -11.02
N THR A 173 -4.55 -23.58 -10.74
CA THR A 173 -5.06 -24.05 -9.44
C THR A 173 -4.13 -25.07 -8.78
N VAL A 174 -3.23 -24.62 -7.90
CA VAL A 174 -2.58 -25.48 -6.89
C VAL A 174 -2.87 -24.84 -5.54
N ALA A 175 -4.06 -25.14 -5.06
CA ALA A 175 -4.37 -25.05 -3.64
C ALA A 175 -3.60 -26.17 -2.92
N LEU A 176 -2.67 -25.80 -2.03
CA LEU A 176 -2.34 -26.48 -0.76
C LEU A 176 -0.91 -26.14 -0.37
N ILE A 177 -0.73 -25.18 0.55
CA ILE A 177 0.10 -25.36 1.76
C ILE A 177 -0.55 -24.53 2.88
N LEU A 178 -1.50 -25.16 3.58
CA LEU A 178 -1.72 -25.00 5.03
C LEU A 178 -2.11 -26.38 5.58
#